data_AF-A0A2A3VJW5-F1
#
_entry.id   AF-A0A2A3VJW5-F1
#
_cell.length_a   1.000
_cell.length_b   1.000
_cell.length_c   1.000
_cell.angle_alpha   90.00
_cell.angle_beta   90.00
_cell.angle_gamma   90.00
#
_symmetry.space_group_name_H-M   'P 1'
#
loop_
_entity.id
_entity.type
_entity.pdbx_description
1 polymer ?
#
loop_
_entity_poly.entity_id
_entity_poly.type
_entity_poly.pdbx_seq_one_letter_code
_entity_poly.pdbx_strand_id
1 'polypeptide(L)'
;MSGIIESPYLELRGTVPRSQLSPFAEVLSSPFAGSDATDTPAASGFGMLAKIVRLNHLASNELYSLLGIRVRRADDLSAIMTFSEARQIAVARALRLPDVPAEWNLSTWFPFKASSSLLATGWTLRYCPECLLEGYHTLLHQLPWVHRCAWHDLALRNGCQHCGLPVAVKADWMPGENMQCACRRSPLETDRILHAQAPEGAKQFTDEYLQWAAEVRARTTLVVPELAGDPRPALTALIELPRSWRLRVGPAVESRADEHMRSPKHMRGVHVRTLKPAKRAPMPVRDDLVGLEVVQRDRPGFLSTPKRLEPMMSAVAVELATRLPVRTLTDREMSLFLEGAGIEAPTSFAPASRAFSGEVSLLPPTYIGGRQFLNLLCVHPSAYRLVGGLVDEALDGRSLFDFHAQATHQEFDLLMRACGQVLARGYAEGLRSTLAVHVPELYAQPRLAPRLRQPWALLDRTNGSLSKIRVAWVPLPRATHSEAALLKAEDEANQRRQQYGRRRDGGRRKSGHARLRGPDK
;
A
#
# COMPACT_ATOMS: atom_id res chain seq x y z
N MET A 1 16.74 -92.22 -13.79
CA MET A 1 16.28 -91.45 -12.61
C MET A 1 16.65 -89.99 -12.84
N SER A 2 15.82 -89.08 -12.30
CA SER A 2 15.83 -87.60 -12.44
C SER A 2 14.82 -87.08 -13.47
N GLY A 3 13.68 -86.64 -12.92
CA GLY A 3 12.50 -86.15 -13.64
C GLY A 3 12.61 -84.67 -14.05
N ILE A 4 11.83 -84.31 -15.07
CA ILE A 4 11.63 -82.94 -15.53
C ILE A 4 10.18 -82.57 -15.19
N ILE A 5 10.03 -81.45 -14.48
CA ILE A 5 8.76 -80.87 -14.03
C ILE A 5 8.12 -80.13 -15.22
N GLU A 6 6.87 -80.44 -15.52
CA GLU A 6 6.04 -79.67 -16.46
C GLU A 6 5.63 -78.33 -15.85
N SER A 7 5.81 -77.24 -16.60
CA SER A 7 5.28 -75.90 -16.29
C SER A 7 4.25 -75.51 -17.35
N PRO A 8 3.04 -75.04 -16.97
CA PRO A 8 2.03 -74.65 -17.94
C PRO A 8 2.33 -73.24 -18.49
N TYR A 9 2.46 -73.16 -19.82
CA TYR A 9 2.43 -71.92 -20.57
C TYR A 9 1.04 -71.27 -20.44
N LEU A 10 1.00 -70.04 -19.91
CA LEU A 10 -0.13 -69.13 -20.00
C LEU A 10 -0.08 -68.40 -21.35
N GLU A 11 -1.01 -68.71 -22.25
CA GLU A 11 -1.26 -67.94 -23.47
C GLU A 11 -1.87 -66.57 -23.13
N LEU A 12 -1.12 -65.49 -23.38
CA LEU A 12 -1.64 -64.12 -23.33
C LEU A 12 -2.43 -63.83 -24.62
N ARG A 13 -3.76 -63.79 -24.50
CA ARG A 13 -4.67 -63.34 -25.54
C ARG A 13 -4.53 -61.84 -25.84
N GLY A 14 -4.39 -61.50 -27.12
CA GLY A 14 -4.93 -60.27 -27.70
C GLY A 14 -3.94 -59.13 -27.92
N THR A 15 -3.24 -59.13 -29.06
CA THR A 15 -2.59 -57.93 -29.61
C THR A 15 -3.63 -57.04 -30.29
N VAL A 16 -4.05 -55.98 -29.61
CA VAL A 16 -4.87 -54.92 -30.22
C VAL A 16 -4.01 -54.16 -31.25
N PRO A 17 -4.51 -53.89 -32.47
CA PRO A 17 -3.78 -53.12 -33.48
C PRO A 17 -3.39 -51.73 -32.99
N ARG A 18 -2.16 -51.30 -33.30
CA ARG A 18 -1.54 -50.04 -32.85
C ARG A 18 -2.32 -48.77 -33.20
N SER A 19 -3.24 -48.84 -34.16
CA SER A 19 -4.17 -47.76 -34.55
C SER A 19 -5.38 -47.60 -33.63
N GLN A 20 -5.68 -48.59 -32.77
CA GLN A 20 -6.70 -48.52 -31.72
C GLN A 20 -6.12 -48.18 -30.34
N LEU A 21 -4.78 -48.14 -30.22
CA LEU A 21 -4.08 -47.51 -29.11
C LEU A 21 -3.84 -46.04 -29.43
N SER A 22 -4.86 -45.19 -29.29
CA SER A 22 -4.64 -43.75 -29.16
C SER A 22 -4.79 -43.28 -27.71
N PRO A 23 -3.85 -43.60 -26.79
CA PRO A 23 -3.78 -42.92 -25.50
C PRO A 23 -3.09 -41.54 -25.63
N PHE A 24 -2.64 -41.13 -26.82
CA PHE A 24 -1.89 -39.89 -27.00
C PHE A 24 -2.73 -38.60 -26.94
N ALA A 25 -4.05 -38.70 -26.75
CA ALA A 25 -4.86 -37.54 -26.37
C ALA A 25 -4.63 -37.11 -24.90
N GLU A 26 -4.04 -37.97 -24.05
CA GLU A 26 -3.72 -37.65 -22.65
C GLU A 26 -2.33 -37.02 -22.44
N VAL A 27 -1.55 -36.77 -23.50
CA VAL A 27 -0.23 -36.09 -23.37
C VAL A 27 -0.36 -34.60 -23.00
N LEU A 28 -1.57 -34.08 -22.93
CA LEU A 28 -1.86 -32.69 -22.58
C LEU A 28 -2.28 -32.48 -21.12
N SER A 29 -2.57 -33.53 -20.35
CA SER A 29 -2.89 -33.37 -18.92
C SER A 29 -1.60 -33.22 -18.09
N SER A 30 -1.66 -32.38 -17.05
CA SER A 30 -0.54 -32.26 -16.12
C SER A 30 -0.37 -33.56 -15.32
N PRO A 31 0.87 -33.95 -14.99
CA PRO A 31 1.14 -35.23 -14.31
C PRO A 31 0.71 -35.24 -12.83
N PHE A 32 0.22 -34.13 -12.29
CA PHE A 32 -0.08 -33.98 -10.87
C PHE A 32 -1.58 -34.09 -10.57
N ALA A 33 -1.93 -34.84 -9.53
CA ALA A 33 -3.29 -34.83 -8.99
C ALA A 33 -3.68 -33.41 -8.53
N GLY A 34 -4.90 -32.99 -8.89
CA GLY A 34 -5.44 -31.67 -8.56
C GLY A 34 -4.85 -30.48 -9.32
N SER A 35 -4.14 -30.74 -10.41
CA SER A 35 -3.60 -29.70 -11.31
C SER A 35 -4.63 -29.11 -12.27
N ASP A 36 -5.83 -29.67 -12.33
CA ASP A 36 -6.90 -29.14 -13.17
C ASP A 36 -7.38 -27.78 -12.64
N ALA A 37 -7.11 -26.75 -13.44
CA ALA A 37 -7.45 -25.38 -13.14
C ALA A 37 -8.86 -25.01 -13.62
N THR A 38 -9.51 -25.79 -14.48
CA THR A 38 -10.85 -25.46 -15.01
C THR A 38 -11.89 -25.38 -13.90
N ASP A 39 -11.71 -26.19 -12.85
CA ASP A 39 -12.64 -26.33 -11.74
C ASP A 39 -12.28 -25.45 -10.53
N THR A 40 -11.25 -24.59 -10.66
CA THR A 40 -10.77 -23.73 -9.57
C THR A 40 -10.62 -22.27 -10.03
N PRO A 41 -11.73 -21.56 -10.25
CA PRO A 41 -11.74 -20.21 -10.81
C PRO A 41 -10.91 -19.27 -9.94
N ALA A 42 -10.01 -18.50 -10.58
CA ALA A 42 -9.17 -17.52 -9.91
C ALA A 42 -8.40 -18.04 -8.66
N ALA A 43 -8.09 -19.35 -8.65
CA ALA A 43 -7.18 -19.92 -7.66
C ALA A 43 -5.81 -19.26 -7.79
N SER A 44 -5.21 -18.87 -6.66
CA SER A 44 -3.88 -18.30 -6.68
C SER A 44 -2.83 -19.37 -6.98
N GLY A 45 -1.68 -18.96 -7.51
CA GLY A 45 -0.55 -19.88 -7.73
C GLY A 45 -0.11 -20.59 -6.44
N PHE A 46 -0.22 -19.92 -5.29
CA PHE A 46 -0.03 -20.56 -3.98
C PHE A 46 -1.10 -21.63 -3.68
N GLY A 47 -2.38 -21.34 -3.91
CA GLY A 47 -3.48 -22.30 -3.68
C GLY A 47 -3.30 -23.56 -4.52
N MET A 48 -2.98 -23.38 -5.80
CA MET A 48 -2.68 -24.49 -6.72
C MET A 48 -1.47 -25.30 -6.26
N LEU A 49 -0.38 -24.63 -5.89
CA LEU A 49 0.82 -25.30 -5.37
C LEU A 49 0.51 -26.10 -4.08
N ALA A 50 -0.21 -25.51 -3.13
CA ALA A 50 -0.57 -26.16 -1.87
C ALA A 50 -1.44 -27.40 -2.08
N LYS A 51 -2.41 -27.32 -3.01
CA LYS A 51 -3.25 -28.45 -3.44
C LYS A 51 -2.42 -29.58 -4.02
N ILE A 52 -1.53 -29.27 -4.97
CA ILE A 52 -0.66 -30.25 -5.63
C ILE A 52 0.30 -30.91 -4.65
N VAL A 53 0.97 -30.13 -3.81
CA VAL A 53 1.87 -30.66 -2.78
C VAL A 53 1.14 -31.62 -1.86
N ARG A 54 -0.10 -31.28 -1.46
CA ARG A 54 -0.89 -32.13 -0.57
C ARG A 54 -1.30 -33.44 -1.25
N LEU A 55 -1.91 -33.38 -2.42
CA LEU A 55 -2.46 -34.56 -3.10
C LEU A 55 -1.39 -35.52 -3.61
N ASN A 56 -0.21 -35.01 -3.97
CA ASN A 56 0.89 -35.82 -4.50
C ASN A 56 1.95 -36.13 -3.43
N HIS A 57 1.71 -35.78 -2.15
CA HIS A 57 2.61 -36.01 -1.03
C HIS A 57 4.05 -35.49 -1.25
N LEU A 58 4.20 -34.36 -1.95
CA LEU A 58 5.52 -33.85 -2.32
C LEU A 58 6.28 -33.35 -1.09
N ALA A 59 7.54 -33.75 -0.97
CA ALA A 59 8.49 -33.15 -0.05
C ALA A 59 8.99 -31.79 -0.57
N SER A 60 9.45 -30.94 0.35
CA SER A 60 9.96 -29.59 0.00
C SER A 60 11.16 -29.61 -0.96
N ASN A 61 12.01 -30.64 -0.91
CA ASN A 61 13.17 -30.81 -1.80
C ASN A 61 12.78 -31.23 -3.24
N GLU A 62 11.57 -31.75 -3.45
CA GLU A 62 11.09 -32.19 -4.77
C GLU A 62 10.51 -31.03 -5.60
N LEU A 63 10.24 -29.88 -4.97
CA LEU A 63 9.70 -28.71 -5.68
C LEU A 63 10.59 -28.23 -6.83
N TYR A 64 11.91 -28.38 -6.71
CA TYR A 64 12.83 -27.97 -7.77
C TYR A 64 12.83 -28.96 -8.93
N SER A 65 12.95 -30.26 -8.66
CA SER A 65 13.00 -31.28 -9.71
C SER A 65 11.66 -31.41 -10.45
N LEU A 66 10.54 -31.24 -9.76
CA LEU A 66 9.20 -31.46 -10.32
C LEU A 66 8.53 -30.18 -10.82
N LEU A 67 8.73 -29.05 -10.14
CA LEU A 67 8.02 -27.78 -10.42
C LEU A 67 8.96 -26.62 -10.78
N GLY A 68 10.28 -26.85 -10.81
CA GLY A 68 11.28 -25.82 -11.10
C GLY A 68 11.42 -24.75 -10.01
N ILE A 69 10.83 -24.95 -8.82
CA ILE A 69 10.84 -23.95 -7.75
C ILE A 69 12.02 -24.20 -6.81
N ARG A 70 12.96 -23.25 -6.76
CA ARG A 70 13.99 -23.22 -5.72
C ARG A 70 13.47 -22.52 -4.47
N VAL A 71 13.47 -23.24 -3.36
CA VAL A 71 13.06 -22.77 -2.04
C VAL A 71 14.14 -23.06 -1.00
N ARG A 72 14.24 -22.20 0.00
CA ARG A 72 15.02 -22.40 1.23
C ARG A 72 14.06 -22.76 2.36
N ARG A 73 14.54 -23.46 3.40
CA ARG A 73 13.71 -23.88 4.54
C ARG A 73 12.88 -22.75 5.18
N ALA A 74 13.44 -21.55 5.26
CA ALA A 74 12.77 -20.40 5.88
C ALA A 74 11.84 -19.61 4.92
N ASP A 75 11.79 -19.98 3.65
CA ASP A 75 11.02 -19.26 2.65
C ASP A 75 9.51 -19.47 2.85
N ASP A 76 8.74 -18.38 2.81
CA ASP A 76 7.27 -18.40 2.79
C ASP A 76 6.78 -18.67 1.36
N LEU A 77 6.14 -19.83 1.13
CA LEU A 77 5.62 -20.19 -0.18
C LEU A 77 4.53 -19.26 -0.70
N SER A 78 3.67 -18.75 0.18
CA SER A 78 2.60 -17.82 -0.21
C SER A 78 3.20 -16.52 -0.73
N ALA A 79 4.22 -15.99 -0.04
CA ALA A 79 4.95 -14.81 -0.49
C ALA A 79 5.68 -15.09 -1.82
N ILE A 80 6.40 -16.20 -1.89
CA ILE A 80 7.16 -16.60 -3.07
C ILE A 80 6.27 -16.70 -4.30
N MET A 81 5.14 -17.40 -4.19
CA MET A 81 4.24 -17.61 -5.31
C MET A 81 3.46 -16.35 -5.70
N THR A 82 3.34 -15.37 -4.81
CA THR A 82 2.65 -14.11 -5.09
C THR A 82 3.56 -13.07 -5.73
N PHE A 83 4.85 -13.03 -5.36
CA PHE A 83 5.77 -11.94 -5.74
C PHE A 83 6.88 -12.35 -6.71
N SER A 84 6.91 -13.60 -7.17
CA SER A 84 7.95 -14.10 -8.08
C SER A 84 7.35 -14.62 -9.39
N GLU A 85 7.34 -13.76 -10.40
CA GLU A 85 6.88 -14.09 -11.75
C GLU A 85 7.63 -15.31 -12.34
N ALA A 86 8.96 -15.36 -12.16
CA ALA A 86 9.76 -16.49 -12.63
C ALA A 86 9.29 -17.84 -12.05
N ARG A 87 8.83 -17.86 -10.79
CA ARG A 87 8.33 -19.08 -10.16
C ARG A 87 6.89 -19.38 -10.55
N GLN A 88 6.06 -18.37 -10.79
CA GLN A 88 4.74 -18.53 -11.40
C GLN A 88 4.86 -19.17 -12.80
N ILE A 89 5.81 -18.70 -13.63
CA ILE A 89 6.12 -19.29 -14.93
C ILE A 89 6.58 -20.75 -14.79
N ALA A 90 7.47 -21.03 -13.84
CA ALA A 90 7.96 -22.39 -13.60
C ALA A 90 6.83 -23.35 -13.24
N VAL A 91 5.94 -22.94 -12.33
CA VAL A 91 4.76 -23.74 -11.96
C VAL A 91 3.81 -23.89 -13.15
N ALA A 92 3.43 -22.81 -13.82
CA ALA A 92 2.52 -22.88 -14.97
C ALA A 92 3.05 -23.85 -16.04
N ARG A 93 4.36 -23.82 -16.32
CA ARG A 93 5.01 -24.76 -17.23
C ARG A 93 4.95 -26.20 -16.74
N ALA A 94 5.23 -26.44 -15.45
CA ALA A 94 5.16 -27.78 -14.87
C ALA A 94 3.73 -28.35 -14.91
N LEU A 95 2.73 -27.47 -14.80
CA LEU A 95 1.31 -27.80 -14.90
C LEU A 95 0.79 -27.81 -16.35
N ARG A 96 1.67 -27.59 -17.33
CA ARG A 96 1.31 -27.55 -18.77
C ARG A 96 0.17 -26.57 -19.08
N LEU A 97 0.09 -25.48 -18.32
CA LEU A 97 -0.86 -24.41 -18.61
C LEU A 97 -0.42 -23.68 -19.89
N PRO A 98 -1.37 -23.24 -20.74
CA PRO A 98 -1.03 -22.52 -21.97
C PRO A 98 -0.29 -21.21 -21.66
N ASP A 99 -0.72 -20.52 -20.61
CA ASP A 99 -0.14 -19.26 -20.12
C ASP A 99 -0.13 -19.24 -18.59
N VAL A 100 0.60 -18.29 -18.00
CA VAL A 100 0.49 -17.99 -16.57
C VAL A 100 -0.84 -17.30 -16.31
N PRO A 101 -1.73 -17.84 -15.44
CA PRO A 101 -2.99 -17.19 -15.12
C PRO A 101 -2.79 -15.79 -14.54
N ALA A 102 -3.50 -14.79 -15.09
CA ALA A 102 -3.37 -13.40 -14.68
C ALA A 102 -3.75 -13.20 -13.19
N GLU A 103 -4.63 -14.06 -12.67
CA GLU A 103 -5.10 -14.10 -11.30
C GLU A 103 -4.00 -14.51 -10.30
N TRP A 104 -2.89 -15.07 -10.76
CA TRP A 104 -1.72 -15.34 -9.93
C TRP A 104 -0.91 -14.07 -9.63
N ASN A 105 -1.11 -12.99 -10.40
CA ASN A 105 -0.49 -11.72 -10.15
C ASN A 105 -1.38 -10.83 -9.27
N LEU A 106 -0.87 -10.45 -8.09
CA LEU A 106 -1.61 -9.62 -7.13
C LEU A 106 -2.02 -8.26 -7.68
N SER A 107 -1.25 -7.67 -8.62
CA SER A 107 -1.60 -6.37 -9.21
C SER A 107 -2.89 -6.44 -10.05
N THR A 108 -3.22 -7.61 -10.62
CA THR A 108 -4.49 -7.86 -11.33
C THR A 108 -5.71 -7.62 -10.43
N TRP A 109 -5.55 -7.79 -9.11
CA TRP A 109 -6.61 -7.64 -8.12
C TRP A 109 -6.75 -6.21 -7.56
N PHE A 110 -5.80 -5.32 -7.87
CA PHE A 110 -5.84 -3.94 -7.38
C PHE A 110 -6.77 -3.08 -8.24
N PRO A 111 -7.70 -2.32 -7.63
CA PRO A 111 -8.52 -1.33 -8.34
C PRO A 111 -7.77 -0.01 -8.54
N PHE A 112 -6.45 -0.08 -8.75
CA PHE A 112 -5.54 1.05 -8.97
C PHE A 112 -4.22 0.54 -9.55
N LYS A 113 -3.47 1.42 -10.20
CA LYS A 113 -2.15 1.09 -10.78
C LYS A 113 -1.10 0.99 -9.66
N ALA A 114 -0.60 -0.21 -9.40
CA ALA A 114 0.53 -0.46 -8.51
C ALA A 114 1.17 -1.83 -8.76
N SER A 115 2.45 -1.97 -8.39
CA SER A 115 3.15 -3.25 -8.35
C SER A 115 2.64 -4.13 -7.20
N SER A 116 2.67 -5.46 -7.40
CA SER A 116 2.37 -6.45 -6.33
C SER A 116 3.26 -6.26 -5.11
N SER A 117 4.50 -5.79 -5.30
CA SER A 117 5.46 -5.50 -4.23
C SER A 117 4.95 -4.50 -3.19
N LEU A 118 3.91 -3.71 -3.52
CA LEU A 118 3.23 -2.82 -2.57
C LEU A 118 2.84 -3.57 -1.29
N LEU A 119 2.36 -4.81 -1.38
CA LEU A 119 1.91 -5.59 -0.23
C LEU A 119 2.96 -6.60 0.29
N ALA A 120 4.19 -6.58 -0.22
CA ALA A 120 5.22 -7.57 0.17
C ALA A 120 5.66 -7.40 1.63
N THR A 121 5.79 -6.17 2.11
CA THR A 121 6.23 -5.89 3.48
C THR A 121 5.18 -6.35 4.49
N GLY A 122 5.57 -7.29 5.36
CA GLY A 122 4.68 -7.86 6.37
C GLY A 122 3.58 -8.76 5.79
N TRP A 123 3.84 -9.35 4.62
CA TRP A 123 2.99 -10.38 4.01
C TRP A 123 2.69 -11.50 5.01
N THR A 124 1.42 -11.88 5.12
CA THR A 124 0.98 -13.05 5.88
C THR A 124 -0.16 -13.69 5.13
N LEU A 125 -0.15 -15.02 5.03
CA LEU A 125 -1.22 -15.76 4.36
C LEU A 125 -2.55 -15.51 5.07
N ARG A 126 -3.51 -14.94 4.33
CA ARG A 126 -4.90 -14.84 4.75
C ARG A 126 -5.79 -15.84 4.02
N TYR A 127 -6.68 -16.53 4.72
CA TYR A 127 -7.50 -17.57 4.10
C TYR A 127 -8.89 -17.69 4.75
N CYS A 128 -9.83 -18.25 4.00
CA CYS A 128 -11.10 -18.74 4.52
C CYS A 128 -10.91 -20.21 4.95
N PRO A 129 -11.30 -20.60 6.18
CA PRO A 129 -11.11 -21.97 6.65
C PRO A 129 -11.84 -23.00 5.78
N GLU A 130 -13.09 -22.75 5.38
CA GLU A 130 -13.84 -23.69 4.53
C GLU A 130 -13.25 -23.83 3.13
N CYS A 131 -12.86 -22.70 2.50
CA CYS A 131 -12.18 -22.77 1.19
C CYS A 131 -10.91 -23.60 1.28
N LEU A 132 -10.11 -23.38 2.33
CA LEU A 132 -8.82 -24.01 2.43
C LEU A 132 -8.94 -25.51 2.76
N LEU A 133 -9.98 -25.95 3.48
CA LEU A 133 -10.25 -27.38 3.69
C LEU A 133 -10.42 -28.13 2.36
N GLU A 134 -11.04 -27.47 1.38
CA GLU A 134 -11.27 -27.94 0.02
C GLU A 134 -10.08 -27.67 -0.92
N GLY A 135 -8.96 -27.17 -0.38
CA GLY A 135 -7.75 -26.90 -1.16
C GLY A 135 -7.86 -25.67 -2.06
N TYR A 136 -8.86 -24.84 -1.86
CA TYR A 136 -9.09 -23.62 -2.62
C TYR A 136 -8.55 -22.39 -1.88
N HIS A 137 -7.80 -21.56 -2.61
CA HIS A 137 -7.33 -20.27 -2.14
C HIS A 137 -7.21 -19.30 -3.31
N THR A 138 -7.67 -18.06 -3.11
CA THR A 138 -7.60 -16.97 -4.09
C THR A 138 -6.86 -15.75 -3.52
N LEU A 139 -6.23 -14.95 -4.38
CA LEU A 139 -5.58 -13.70 -3.95
C LEU A 139 -6.57 -12.63 -3.48
N LEU A 140 -7.86 -12.76 -3.79
CA LEU A 140 -8.92 -11.92 -3.20
C LEU A 140 -8.82 -11.88 -1.67
N HIS A 141 -8.52 -13.02 -1.04
CA HIS A 141 -8.38 -13.14 0.41
C HIS A 141 -7.19 -12.33 0.98
N GLN A 142 -6.19 -12.03 0.14
CA GLN A 142 -5.01 -11.25 0.56
C GLN A 142 -5.28 -9.75 0.57
N LEU A 143 -6.35 -9.28 -0.07
CA LEU A 143 -6.61 -7.84 -0.20
C LEU A 143 -7.00 -7.20 1.14
N PRO A 144 -6.37 -6.08 1.55
CA PRO A 144 -6.57 -5.51 2.89
C PRO A 144 -8.00 -5.01 3.18
N TRP A 145 -8.77 -4.71 2.14
CA TRP A 145 -10.17 -4.27 2.22
C TRP A 145 -11.19 -5.43 2.14
N VAL A 146 -10.72 -6.67 1.96
CA VAL A 146 -11.53 -7.89 2.02
C VAL A 146 -11.26 -8.53 3.38
N HIS A 147 -12.25 -8.59 4.27
CA HIS A 147 -12.14 -9.14 5.63
C HIS A 147 -12.88 -10.46 5.80
N ARG A 148 -13.85 -10.75 4.92
CA ARG A 148 -14.65 -11.97 4.93
C ARG A 148 -14.62 -12.64 3.56
N CYS A 149 -14.78 -13.96 3.57
CA CYS A 149 -14.96 -14.75 2.36
C CYS A 149 -16.29 -14.38 1.70
N ALA A 150 -16.29 -14.11 0.39
CA ALA A 150 -17.49 -13.66 -0.30
C ALA A 150 -18.59 -14.75 -0.32
N TRP A 151 -18.25 -16.02 -0.49
CA TRP A 151 -19.25 -17.09 -0.64
C TRP A 151 -19.53 -17.85 0.65
N HIS A 152 -18.57 -17.99 1.57
CA HIS A 152 -18.83 -18.66 2.87
C HIS A 152 -19.23 -17.70 3.99
N ASP A 153 -19.12 -16.38 3.79
CA ASP A 153 -19.42 -15.39 4.81
C ASP A 153 -18.58 -15.53 6.10
N LEU A 154 -17.41 -16.17 6.02
CA LEU A 154 -16.53 -16.37 7.18
C LEU A 154 -15.43 -15.31 7.23
N ALA A 155 -15.09 -14.86 8.43
CA ALA A 155 -13.95 -13.98 8.65
C ALA A 155 -12.65 -14.65 8.17
N LEU A 156 -11.85 -13.91 7.40
CA LEU A 156 -10.56 -14.39 6.91
C LEU A 156 -9.56 -14.45 8.06
N ARG A 157 -8.81 -15.55 8.13
CA ARG A 157 -7.84 -15.84 9.20
C ARG A 157 -6.42 -15.76 8.67
N ASN A 158 -5.48 -15.46 9.55
CA ASN A 158 -4.04 -15.50 9.30
C ASN A 158 -3.29 -16.44 10.26
N GLY A 159 -4.04 -17.33 10.92
CA GLY A 159 -3.54 -18.29 11.89
C GLY A 159 -4.50 -19.46 12.06
N CYS A 160 -3.98 -20.53 12.65
CA CYS A 160 -4.65 -21.81 12.85
C CYS A 160 -5.99 -21.65 13.57
N GLN A 161 -6.97 -22.46 13.15
CA GLN A 161 -8.32 -22.33 13.67
C GLN A 161 -8.47 -22.72 15.15
N HIS A 162 -7.54 -23.53 15.65
CA HIS A 162 -7.60 -24.09 17.00
C HIS A 162 -6.70 -23.33 17.99
N CYS A 163 -5.45 -23.05 17.62
CA CYS A 163 -4.48 -22.46 18.55
C CYS A 163 -4.11 -21.00 18.21
N GLY A 164 -4.57 -20.46 17.08
CA GLY A 164 -4.29 -19.09 16.65
C GLY A 164 -2.86 -18.83 16.14
N LEU A 165 -1.93 -19.78 16.30
CA LEU A 165 -0.57 -19.67 15.79
C LEU A 165 -0.55 -19.63 14.24
N PRO A 166 0.42 -18.96 13.61
CA PRO A 166 0.55 -18.94 12.15
C PRO A 166 0.54 -20.35 11.54
N VAL A 167 -0.10 -20.50 10.38
CA VAL A 167 -0.07 -21.74 9.62
C VAL A 167 1.31 -21.90 8.97
N ALA A 168 1.84 -23.12 8.92
CA ALA A 168 3.17 -23.40 8.35
C ALA A 168 3.16 -23.27 6.82
N VAL A 169 3.43 -22.07 6.33
CA VAL A 169 3.65 -21.77 4.90
C VAL A 169 5.12 -21.89 4.48
N LYS A 170 6.00 -22.25 5.43
CA LYS A 170 7.43 -22.36 5.21
C LYS A 170 7.79 -23.62 4.44
N ALA A 171 8.84 -23.56 3.63
CA ALA A 171 9.32 -24.68 2.83
C ALA A 171 10.21 -25.68 3.58
N ASP A 172 9.75 -26.14 4.75
CA ASP A 172 10.43 -27.10 5.62
C ASP A 172 9.54 -28.27 6.07
N TRP A 173 8.44 -28.52 5.36
CA TRP A 173 7.51 -29.62 5.68
C TRP A 173 8.05 -31.00 5.25
N MET A 174 7.55 -32.03 5.94
CA MET A 174 7.61 -33.44 5.54
C MET A 174 6.42 -33.80 4.63
N PRO A 175 6.52 -34.83 3.77
CA PRO A 175 5.41 -35.32 2.95
C PRO A 175 4.08 -35.39 3.69
N GLY A 176 3.03 -34.74 3.17
CA GLY A 176 1.70 -34.69 3.77
C GLY A 176 1.51 -33.66 4.90
N GLU A 177 2.57 -33.02 5.39
CA GLU A 177 2.52 -32.03 6.48
C GLU A 177 2.51 -30.57 5.98
N ASN A 178 2.43 -30.32 4.66
CA ASN A 178 2.38 -28.97 4.14
C ASN A 178 1.19 -28.20 4.75
N MET A 179 1.39 -26.97 5.21
CA MET A 179 0.36 -26.19 5.92
C MET A 179 -0.09 -26.75 7.27
N GLN A 180 0.57 -27.78 7.83
CA GLN A 180 0.24 -28.26 9.16
C GLN A 180 0.71 -27.26 10.23
N CYS A 181 -0.16 -26.89 11.16
CA CYS A 181 0.23 -26.04 12.27
C CYS A 181 1.07 -26.81 13.30
N ALA A 182 1.83 -26.12 14.15
CA ALA A 182 2.56 -26.71 15.28
C ALA A 182 1.65 -27.51 16.24
N CYS A 183 0.35 -27.22 16.30
CA CYS A 183 -0.63 -28.03 17.04
C CYS A 183 -1.12 -29.28 16.27
N ARG A 184 -0.43 -29.66 15.19
CA ARG A 184 -0.70 -30.81 14.30
C ARG A 184 -2.02 -30.77 13.53
N ARG A 185 -2.82 -29.72 13.69
CA ARG A 185 -4.02 -29.48 12.89
C ARG A 185 -3.60 -28.92 11.52
N SER A 186 -4.15 -29.49 10.45
CA SER A 186 -4.00 -28.93 9.10
C SER A 186 -5.28 -28.20 8.69
N PRO A 187 -5.18 -27.06 8.01
CA PRO A 187 -6.34 -26.42 7.38
C PRO A 187 -6.64 -27.02 5.99
N LEU A 188 -5.92 -28.06 5.56
CA LEU A 188 -6.13 -28.82 4.32
C LEU A 188 -6.61 -30.23 4.69
N GLU A 189 -7.64 -30.73 4.01
CA GLU A 189 -8.19 -32.07 4.22
C GLU A 189 -8.17 -32.86 2.91
N THR A 190 -7.29 -33.85 2.80
CA THR A 190 -6.99 -34.56 1.54
C THR A 190 -8.24 -35.11 0.86
N ASP A 191 -9.12 -35.77 1.61
CA ASP A 191 -10.34 -36.37 1.07
C ASP A 191 -11.29 -35.31 0.50
N ARG A 192 -11.45 -34.18 1.20
CA ARG A 192 -12.25 -33.07 0.68
C ARG A 192 -11.62 -32.47 -0.57
N ILE A 193 -10.29 -32.30 -0.61
CA ILE A 193 -9.59 -31.75 -1.77
C ILE A 193 -9.78 -32.62 -3.02
N LEU A 194 -9.77 -33.95 -2.88
CA LEU A 194 -9.95 -34.89 -4.00
C LEU A 194 -11.32 -34.75 -4.67
N HIS A 195 -12.34 -34.39 -3.90
CA HIS A 195 -13.72 -34.26 -4.37
C HIS A 195 -14.20 -32.81 -4.51
N ALA A 196 -13.37 -31.85 -4.10
CA ALA A 196 -13.72 -30.44 -4.06
C ALA A 196 -13.85 -29.86 -5.46
N GLN A 197 -14.98 -29.17 -5.66
CA GLN A 197 -15.15 -28.21 -6.74
C GLN A 197 -14.88 -26.80 -6.20
N ALA A 198 -14.84 -25.81 -7.10
CA ALA A 198 -14.92 -24.42 -6.71
C ALA A 198 -16.10 -24.17 -5.75
N PRO A 199 -15.91 -23.37 -4.68
CA PRO A 199 -17.03 -22.99 -3.83
C PRO A 199 -18.14 -22.30 -4.65
N GLU A 200 -19.38 -22.57 -4.29
CA GLU A 200 -20.53 -22.02 -5.00
C GLU A 200 -20.49 -20.47 -5.04
N GLY A 201 -20.71 -19.90 -6.23
CA GLY A 201 -20.66 -18.46 -6.43
C GLY A 201 -19.26 -17.85 -6.43
N ALA A 202 -18.19 -18.62 -6.22
CA ALA A 202 -16.81 -18.12 -6.27
C ALA A 202 -16.49 -17.55 -7.64
N LYS A 203 -16.73 -18.31 -8.72
CA LYS A 203 -16.49 -17.88 -10.10
C LYS A 203 -17.17 -16.56 -10.42
N GLN A 204 -18.49 -16.49 -10.18
CA GLN A 204 -19.27 -15.28 -10.46
C GLN A 204 -18.70 -14.07 -9.71
N PHE A 205 -18.44 -14.20 -8.40
CA PHE A 205 -17.94 -13.09 -7.61
C PHE A 205 -16.53 -12.67 -8.04
N THR A 206 -15.63 -13.61 -8.35
CA THR A 206 -14.27 -13.28 -8.78
C THR A 206 -14.27 -12.61 -10.14
N ASP A 207 -15.10 -13.06 -11.08
CA ASP A 207 -15.23 -12.45 -12.42
C ASP A 207 -15.75 -11.01 -12.29
N GLU A 208 -16.83 -10.81 -11.52
CA GLU A 208 -17.38 -9.48 -11.22
C GLU A 208 -16.34 -8.57 -10.53
N TYR A 209 -15.59 -9.10 -9.56
CA TYR A 209 -14.56 -8.35 -8.86
C TYR A 209 -13.41 -7.94 -9.79
N LEU A 210 -12.91 -8.86 -10.60
CA LEU A 210 -11.78 -8.61 -11.51
C LEU A 210 -12.17 -7.61 -12.61
N GLN A 211 -13.38 -7.72 -13.14
CA GLN A 211 -13.93 -6.73 -14.07
C GLN A 211 -13.99 -5.34 -13.43
N TRP A 212 -14.62 -5.23 -12.24
CA TRP A 212 -14.69 -3.97 -11.50
C TRP A 212 -13.30 -3.41 -11.19
N ALA A 213 -12.36 -4.25 -10.74
CA ALA A 213 -11.01 -3.82 -10.43
C ALA A 213 -10.30 -3.28 -11.67
N ALA A 214 -10.47 -3.91 -12.84
CA ALA A 214 -9.93 -3.43 -14.10
C ALA A 214 -10.52 -2.07 -14.51
N GLU A 215 -11.85 -1.91 -14.44
CA GLU A 215 -12.54 -0.66 -14.75
C GLU A 215 -12.11 0.49 -13.84
N VAL A 216 -12.00 0.25 -12.53
CA VAL A 216 -11.54 1.25 -11.57
C VAL A 216 -10.06 1.55 -11.77
N ARG A 217 -9.20 0.53 -11.95
CA ARG A 217 -7.75 0.68 -12.18
C ARG A 217 -7.43 1.49 -13.44
N ALA A 218 -8.27 1.41 -14.47
CA ALA A 218 -8.10 2.21 -15.68
C ALA A 218 -8.15 3.72 -15.40
N ARG A 219 -8.88 4.13 -14.34
CA ARG A 219 -9.08 5.54 -13.98
C ARG A 219 -8.45 5.99 -12.68
N THR A 220 -7.89 5.08 -11.88
CA THR A 220 -7.33 5.42 -10.57
C THR A 220 -5.82 5.26 -10.51
N THR A 221 -5.19 6.22 -9.83
CA THR A 221 -3.77 6.17 -9.51
C THR A 221 -3.58 6.30 -8.00
N LEU A 222 -2.75 5.43 -7.43
CA LEU A 222 -2.34 5.50 -6.03
C LEU A 222 -1.03 6.29 -5.92
N VAL A 223 -1.04 7.39 -5.18
CA VAL A 223 0.19 8.09 -4.78
C VAL A 223 0.61 7.55 -3.43
N VAL A 224 1.73 6.84 -3.46
CA VAL A 224 2.35 6.19 -2.31
C VAL A 224 3.40 7.11 -1.70
N PRO A 225 3.43 7.31 -0.38
CA PRO A 225 4.49 8.07 0.26
C PRO A 225 5.81 7.28 0.24
N GLU A 226 6.94 7.95 0.04
CA GLU A 226 8.26 7.30 -0.22
C GLU A 226 8.70 6.32 0.88
N LEU A 227 8.54 6.68 2.16
CA LEU A 227 8.86 5.85 3.32
C LEU A 227 7.61 5.14 3.84
N ALA A 228 6.84 4.50 2.96
CA ALA A 228 5.60 3.83 3.31
C ALA A 228 5.80 2.82 4.46
N GLY A 229 5.12 3.05 5.58
CA GLY A 229 4.91 2.01 6.58
C GLY A 229 4.02 0.87 6.03
N ASP A 230 3.34 0.14 6.90
CA ASP A 230 2.36 -0.85 6.45
C ASP A 230 1.28 -0.17 5.57
N PRO A 231 1.13 -0.54 4.28
CA PRO A 231 0.15 0.06 3.37
C PRO A 231 -1.29 -0.35 3.70
N ARG A 232 -1.48 -1.47 4.43
CA ARG A 232 -2.79 -2.08 4.62
C ARG A 232 -3.83 -1.13 5.23
N PRO A 233 -3.53 -0.38 6.31
CA PRO A 233 -4.49 0.59 6.86
C PRO A 233 -4.89 1.69 5.87
N ALA A 234 -3.94 2.18 5.06
CA ALA A 234 -4.22 3.21 4.06
C ALA A 234 -5.15 2.66 2.98
N LEU A 235 -4.81 1.49 2.45
CA LEU A 235 -5.54 0.84 1.37
C LEU A 235 -6.96 0.44 1.81
N THR A 236 -7.13 -0.16 3.00
CA THR A 236 -8.45 -0.45 3.57
C THR A 236 -9.32 0.81 3.64
N ALA A 237 -8.72 1.97 3.93
CA ALA A 237 -9.43 3.23 4.06
C ALA A 237 -9.70 3.94 2.71
N LEU A 238 -8.81 3.78 1.73
CA LEU A 238 -8.86 4.43 0.42
C LEU A 238 -9.72 3.70 -0.61
N ILE A 239 -9.89 2.38 -0.50
CA ILE A 239 -10.68 1.60 -1.47
C ILE A 239 -12.16 1.65 -1.11
N GLU A 240 -12.98 2.12 -2.05
CA GLU A 240 -14.43 2.16 -1.94
C GLU A 240 -15.04 0.99 -2.70
N LEU A 241 -15.40 -0.07 -2.00
CA LEU A 241 -16.12 -1.19 -2.61
C LEU A 241 -17.58 -0.79 -2.96
N PRO A 242 -18.17 -1.42 -3.99
CA PRO A 242 -19.62 -1.38 -4.24
C PRO A 242 -20.42 -1.68 -2.96
N ARG A 243 -21.58 -1.05 -2.81
CA ARG A 243 -22.38 -1.15 -1.57
C ARG A 243 -22.79 -2.60 -1.26
N SER A 244 -23.17 -3.35 -2.28
CA SER A 244 -23.51 -4.79 -2.18
C SER A 244 -22.36 -5.61 -1.63
N TRP A 245 -21.12 -5.30 -2.03
CA TRP A 245 -19.93 -6.04 -1.60
C TRP A 245 -19.44 -5.60 -0.23
N ARG A 246 -19.61 -4.33 0.17
CA ARG A 246 -19.21 -3.88 1.50
C ARG A 246 -19.84 -4.69 2.62
N LEU A 247 -21.09 -5.10 2.46
CA LEU A 247 -21.78 -5.95 3.44
C LEU A 247 -21.25 -7.40 3.41
N ARG A 248 -20.86 -7.87 2.24
CA ARG A 248 -20.44 -9.26 1.99
C ARG A 248 -18.99 -9.53 2.40
N VAL A 249 -18.06 -8.65 2.02
CA VAL A 249 -16.61 -8.85 2.23
C VAL A 249 -15.97 -7.81 3.14
N GLY A 250 -16.67 -6.74 3.49
CA GLY A 250 -16.15 -5.69 4.35
C GLY A 250 -15.96 -6.14 5.81
N PRO A 251 -15.43 -5.25 6.68
CA PRO A 251 -15.38 -5.53 8.11
C PRO A 251 -16.82 -5.75 8.61
N ALA A 252 -17.02 -6.72 9.49
CA ALA A 252 -18.31 -6.93 10.12
C ALA A 252 -18.74 -5.64 10.81
N VAL A 253 -19.82 -5.03 10.33
CA VAL A 253 -20.52 -3.99 11.08
C VAL A 253 -21.38 -4.77 12.06
N GLU A 254 -20.81 -5.13 13.21
CA GLU A 254 -21.60 -5.68 14.31
C GLU A 254 -22.75 -4.70 14.58
N SER A 255 -23.96 -5.26 14.65
CA SER A 255 -25.27 -4.64 14.87
C SER A 255 -25.29 -3.20 15.41
N ARG A 256 -26.23 -2.39 14.91
CA ARG A 256 -26.60 -1.02 15.34
C ARG A 256 -26.72 -0.78 16.86
N ALA A 257 -26.77 -1.83 17.68
CA ALA A 257 -26.77 -1.71 19.14
C ALA A 257 -25.40 -1.34 19.75
N ASP A 258 -24.29 -1.54 19.02
CA ASP A 258 -22.92 -1.28 19.49
C ASP A 258 -22.18 -0.24 18.63
N GLU A 259 -22.85 0.83 18.18
CA GLU A 259 -22.20 1.95 17.46
C GLU A 259 -21.06 2.62 18.25
N HIS A 260 -20.89 2.30 19.53
CA HIS A 260 -19.81 2.79 20.38
C HIS A 260 -18.60 1.83 20.47
N MET A 261 -18.64 0.65 19.82
CA MET A 261 -17.59 -0.35 19.92
C MET A 261 -16.67 -0.37 18.69
N ARG A 262 -15.63 0.48 18.78
CA ARG A 262 -14.25 0.29 18.29
C ARG A 262 -14.10 -0.16 16.82
N SER A 263 -13.82 0.81 15.94
CA SER A 263 -13.22 0.57 14.62
C SER A 263 -12.12 -0.50 14.68
N PRO A 264 -11.96 -1.32 13.62
CA PRO A 264 -10.94 -2.36 13.57
C PRO A 264 -9.60 -1.83 14.05
N LYS A 265 -8.85 -2.60 14.87
CA LYS A 265 -7.61 -2.12 15.52
C LYS A 265 -6.65 -1.44 14.53
N HIS A 266 -6.59 -1.91 13.29
CA HIS A 266 -5.76 -1.36 12.21
C HIS A 266 -6.25 -0.02 11.62
N MET A 267 -7.53 0.34 11.78
CA MET A 267 -8.06 1.64 11.35
C MET A 267 -8.00 2.72 12.45
N ARG A 268 -7.61 2.37 13.67
CA ARG A 268 -7.55 3.33 14.78
C ARG A 268 -6.59 4.46 14.45
N GLY A 269 -7.12 5.67 14.39
CA GLY A 269 -6.33 6.88 14.13
C GLY A 269 -6.03 7.15 12.65
N VAL A 270 -6.54 6.32 11.73
CA VAL A 270 -6.56 6.63 10.30
C VAL A 270 -7.63 7.68 10.04
N HIS A 271 -7.25 8.80 9.44
CA HIS A 271 -8.20 9.82 9.01
C HIS A 271 -8.34 9.78 7.50
N VAL A 272 -9.56 9.91 6.97
CA VAL A 272 -9.80 9.93 5.53
C VAL A 272 -10.55 11.19 5.16
N ARG A 273 -10.13 11.81 4.05
CA ARG A 273 -10.84 12.92 3.44
C ARG A 273 -11.07 12.64 1.96
N THR A 274 -12.31 12.80 1.53
CA THR A 274 -12.69 12.72 0.12
C THR A 274 -12.95 14.12 -0.40
N LEU A 275 -12.25 14.52 -1.44
CA LEU A 275 -12.38 15.79 -2.13
C LEU A 275 -13.00 15.55 -3.50
N LYS A 276 -13.96 16.40 -3.85
CA LYS A 276 -14.63 16.44 -5.15
C LYS A 276 -14.54 17.85 -5.74
N PRO A 277 -14.68 17.99 -7.06
CA PRO A 277 -14.82 19.27 -7.75
C PRO A 277 -15.80 20.18 -7.03
N ALA A 278 -15.40 21.43 -6.80
CA ALA A 278 -16.31 22.45 -6.29
C ALA A 278 -17.24 22.90 -7.43
N LYS A 279 -18.53 23.10 -7.13
CA LYS A 279 -19.49 23.66 -8.12
C LYS A 279 -19.03 25.02 -8.65
N ARG A 280 -18.42 25.82 -7.77
CA ARG A 280 -17.80 27.11 -8.07
C ARG A 280 -16.32 27.02 -7.71
N ALA A 281 -15.47 26.90 -8.72
CA ALA A 281 -14.03 26.95 -8.57
C ALA A 281 -13.53 28.36 -8.93
N PRO A 282 -12.59 28.94 -8.15
CA PRO A 282 -11.97 30.20 -8.52
C PRO A 282 -11.10 29.98 -9.77
N MET A 283 -10.77 31.09 -10.43
CA MET A 283 -9.90 31.07 -11.60
C MET A 283 -8.52 30.51 -11.21
N PRO A 284 -7.92 29.62 -12.03
CA PRO A 284 -6.59 29.11 -11.78
C PRO A 284 -5.56 30.25 -11.85
N VAL A 285 -4.62 30.24 -10.92
CA VAL A 285 -3.49 31.17 -10.89
C VAL A 285 -2.23 30.33 -11.08
N ARG A 286 -1.56 30.49 -12.23
CA ARG A 286 -0.37 29.72 -12.59
C ARG A 286 0.69 29.69 -11.48
N ASP A 287 0.92 30.83 -10.85
CA ASP A 287 1.93 30.98 -9.79
C ASP A 287 1.69 30.05 -8.59
N ASP A 288 0.45 29.60 -8.38
CA ASP A 288 0.13 28.68 -7.28
C ASP A 288 0.79 27.31 -7.45
N LEU A 289 0.85 26.77 -8.67
CA LEU A 289 1.53 25.48 -8.91
C LEU A 289 3.05 25.65 -8.94
N VAL A 290 3.54 26.79 -9.44
CA VAL A 290 4.98 27.10 -9.44
C VAL A 290 5.52 27.15 -8.01
N GLY A 291 4.74 27.66 -7.06
CA GLY A 291 5.09 27.62 -5.62
C GLY A 291 5.32 26.20 -5.09
N LEU A 292 4.62 25.20 -5.64
CA LEU A 292 4.74 23.80 -5.24
C LEU A 292 5.91 23.07 -5.92
N GLU A 293 6.55 23.61 -6.97
CA GLU A 293 7.74 23.00 -7.59
C GLU A 293 8.90 22.86 -6.59
N VAL A 294 8.98 23.73 -5.58
CA VAL A 294 10.01 23.63 -4.52
C VAL A 294 9.93 22.30 -3.80
N VAL A 295 8.71 21.79 -3.62
CA VAL A 295 8.42 20.51 -2.98
C VAL A 295 8.90 19.33 -3.84
N GLN A 296 8.78 19.42 -5.16
CA GLN A 296 9.30 18.40 -6.09
C GLN A 296 10.83 18.32 -6.06
N ARG A 297 11.52 19.43 -5.75
CA ARG A 297 12.99 19.52 -5.75
C ARG A 297 13.63 19.06 -4.43
N ASP A 298 12.83 18.55 -3.49
CA ASP A 298 13.26 18.01 -2.20
C ASP A 298 14.22 18.98 -1.47
N ARG A 299 13.87 20.28 -1.48
CA ARG A 299 14.67 21.35 -0.87
C ARG A 299 14.25 21.60 0.59
N PRO A 300 15.12 21.31 1.59
CA PRO A 300 14.84 21.64 2.97
C PRO A 300 14.90 23.16 3.16
N GLY A 301 14.31 23.60 4.27
CA GLY A 301 14.22 25.01 4.64
C GLY A 301 12.79 25.51 4.54
N PHE A 302 12.48 26.29 3.50
CA PHE A 302 11.21 27.00 3.40
C PHE A 302 10.50 26.73 2.07
N LEU A 303 9.20 26.53 2.16
CA LEU A 303 8.29 26.48 1.01
C LEU A 303 7.62 27.84 0.86
N SER A 304 7.77 28.50 -0.29
CA SER A 304 6.91 29.66 -0.59
C SER A 304 5.49 29.16 -0.75
N THR A 305 4.61 29.53 0.18
CA THR A 305 3.23 29.06 0.17
C THR A 305 2.49 29.72 -1.00
N PRO A 306 1.80 28.95 -1.86
CA PRO A 306 0.89 29.52 -2.84
C PRO A 306 -0.12 30.45 -2.17
N LYS A 307 -0.43 31.62 -2.77
CA LYS A 307 -1.34 32.62 -2.17
C LYS A 307 -2.66 32.00 -1.71
N ARG A 308 -3.18 31.09 -2.52
CA ARG A 308 -4.42 30.36 -2.24
C ARG A 308 -4.38 29.49 -0.97
N LEU A 309 -3.19 29.07 -0.55
CA LEU A 309 -2.96 28.22 0.62
C LEU A 309 -2.54 29.00 1.87
N GLU A 310 -2.14 30.28 1.73
CA GLU A 310 -1.67 31.11 2.85
C GLU A 310 -2.66 31.16 4.03
N PRO A 311 -3.98 31.40 3.81
CA PRO A 311 -4.93 31.45 4.91
C PRO A 311 -5.04 30.12 5.66
N MET A 312 -4.85 29.00 4.95
CA MET A 312 -4.92 27.67 5.54
C MET A 312 -3.72 27.40 6.44
N MET A 313 -2.52 27.83 6.06
CA MET A 313 -1.32 27.68 6.90
C MET A 313 -1.36 28.60 8.12
N SER A 314 -1.81 29.86 7.94
CA SER A 314 -1.97 30.80 9.05
C SER A 314 -3.03 30.33 10.05
N ALA A 315 -4.16 29.78 9.57
CA ALA A 315 -5.18 29.22 10.44
C ALA A 315 -4.65 28.08 11.33
N VAL A 316 -3.74 27.23 10.82
CA VAL A 316 -3.10 26.17 11.60
C VAL A 316 -2.25 26.75 12.74
N ALA A 317 -1.44 27.76 12.45
CA ALA A 317 -0.59 28.40 13.45
C ALA A 317 -1.45 29.08 14.55
N VAL A 318 -2.47 29.84 14.14
CA VAL A 318 -3.43 30.47 15.05
C VAL A 318 -4.16 29.46 15.93
N GLU A 319 -4.71 28.40 15.32
CA GLU A 319 -5.47 27.38 16.04
C GLU A 319 -4.60 26.70 17.10
N LEU A 320 -3.33 26.45 16.79
CA LEU A 320 -2.41 25.89 17.78
C LEU A 320 -2.11 26.90 18.88
N ALA A 321 -1.67 28.11 18.54
CA ALA A 321 -1.22 29.12 19.50
C ALA A 321 -2.32 29.47 20.53
N THR A 322 -3.55 29.63 20.07
CA THR A 322 -4.72 29.94 20.91
C THR A 322 -5.16 28.81 21.84
N ARG A 323 -4.65 27.58 21.64
CA ARG A 323 -4.94 26.40 22.48
C ARG A 323 -3.78 25.97 23.35
N LEU A 324 -2.63 26.63 23.25
CA LEU A 324 -1.50 26.33 24.12
C LEU A 324 -1.83 26.69 25.58
N PRO A 325 -1.21 26.01 26.56
CA PRO A 325 -1.27 26.45 27.94
C PRO A 325 -0.85 27.93 28.07
N VAL A 326 -1.44 28.63 29.03
CA VAL A 326 -0.97 29.97 29.39
C VAL A 326 0.51 29.93 29.77
N ARG A 327 1.23 31.05 29.56
CA ARG A 327 2.67 31.17 29.86
C ARG A 327 3.59 30.27 29.03
N THR A 328 3.11 29.77 27.88
CA THR A 328 3.91 28.95 26.95
C THR A 328 4.71 29.80 25.97
N LEU A 329 4.08 30.81 25.37
CA LEU A 329 4.67 31.72 24.39
C LEU A 329 4.92 33.08 25.03
N THR A 330 6.01 33.74 24.64
CA THR A 330 6.22 35.17 24.92
C THR A 330 5.27 36.03 24.06
N ASP A 331 5.08 37.31 24.40
CA ASP A 331 4.25 38.23 23.61
C ASP A 331 4.69 38.31 22.14
N ARG A 332 6.02 38.34 21.94
CA ARG A 332 6.61 38.40 20.60
C ARG A 332 6.38 37.12 19.81
N GLU A 333 6.52 35.95 20.44
CA GLU A 333 6.23 34.66 19.78
C GLU A 333 4.74 34.54 19.45
N MET A 334 3.84 34.89 20.38
CA MET A 334 2.40 34.88 20.12
C MET A 334 2.06 35.77 18.91
N SER A 335 2.61 36.99 18.86
CA SER A 335 2.39 37.92 17.74
C SER A 335 2.79 37.30 16.39
N LEU A 336 3.91 36.57 16.32
CA LEU A 336 4.35 35.88 15.10
C LEU A 336 3.39 34.76 14.66
N PHE A 337 2.78 34.03 15.60
CA PHE A 337 1.79 33.01 15.27
C PHE A 337 0.48 33.60 14.74
N LEU A 338 0.16 34.85 15.12
CA LEU A 338 -1.08 35.53 14.74
C LEU A 338 -0.93 36.45 13.51
N GLU A 339 0.30 36.84 13.17
CA GLU A 339 0.63 37.79 12.08
C GLU A 339 -0.10 37.47 10.79
N GLY A 340 -0.06 36.20 10.36
CA GLY A 340 -0.67 35.78 9.11
C GLY A 340 -2.20 35.77 9.06
N ALA A 341 -2.87 35.86 10.21
CA ALA A 341 -4.32 35.96 10.28
C ALA A 341 -4.82 37.39 10.58
N GLY A 342 -3.91 38.32 10.89
CA GLY A 342 -4.27 39.70 11.23
C GLY A 342 -5.17 39.81 12.46
N ILE A 343 -4.99 38.91 13.44
CA ILE A 343 -5.76 38.91 14.69
C ILE A 343 -4.89 39.28 15.88
N GLU A 344 -5.50 39.92 16.88
CA GLU A 344 -4.84 40.25 18.14
C GLU A 344 -4.81 39.05 19.09
N ALA A 345 -3.92 39.10 20.08
CA ALA A 345 -3.83 38.07 21.11
C ALA A 345 -5.14 37.98 21.90
N PRO A 346 -5.66 36.78 22.21
CA PRO A 346 -6.84 36.62 23.05
C PRO A 346 -6.66 37.29 24.41
N THR A 347 -7.73 37.83 24.98
CA THR A 347 -7.69 38.45 26.33
C THR A 347 -7.28 37.48 27.44
N SER A 348 -7.46 36.18 27.23
CA SER A 348 -7.03 35.12 28.15
C SER A 348 -5.54 34.77 28.04
N PHE A 349 -4.82 35.34 27.08
CA PHE A 349 -3.39 35.09 26.89
C PHE A 349 -2.58 35.71 28.03
N ALA A 350 -1.68 34.90 28.60
CA ALA A 350 -0.68 35.36 29.55
C ALA A 350 0.70 34.96 29.02
N PRO A 351 1.64 35.92 28.84
CA PRO A 351 2.94 35.63 28.26
C PRO A 351 3.82 34.78 29.17
N ALA A 352 4.71 34.02 28.55
CA ALA A 352 5.74 33.26 29.22
C ALA A 352 6.77 34.20 29.86
N SER A 353 7.23 33.88 31.07
CA SER A 353 8.26 34.65 31.78
C SER A 353 9.70 34.36 31.30
N ARG A 354 9.86 33.55 30.25
CA ARG A 354 11.17 33.21 29.67
C ARG A 354 11.59 34.19 28.59
N ALA A 355 12.87 34.17 28.23
CA ALA A 355 13.36 34.88 27.06
C ALA A 355 12.73 34.33 25.76
N PHE A 356 12.65 35.22 24.77
CA PHE A 356 12.26 34.91 23.40
C PHE A 356 13.16 33.81 22.81
N SER A 357 12.55 32.80 22.18
CA SER A 357 13.28 31.72 21.50
C SER A 357 13.28 31.94 19.99
N GLY A 358 14.47 32.06 19.42
CA GLY A 358 14.66 32.11 17.98
C GLY A 358 14.11 30.87 17.28
N GLU A 359 14.23 29.69 17.89
CA GLU A 359 13.73 28.43 17.31
C GLU A 359 12.20 28.42 17.24
N VAL A 360 11.51 28.83 18.33
CA VAL A 360 10.04 28.90 18.38
C VAL A 360 9.50 29.96 17.40
N SER A 361 10.23 31.06 17.24
CA SER A 361 9.85 32.15 16.35
C SER A 361 9.88 31.80 14.85
N LEU A 362 10.60 30.75 14.47
CA LEU A 362 10.69 30.27 13.09
C LEU A 362 9.66 29.18 12.76
N LEU A 363 8.86 28.76 13.74
CA LEU A 363 7.83 27.74 13.56
C LEU A 363 6.58 28.24 12.80
N PRO A 364 6.00 29.43 13.09
CA PRO A 364 4.86 29.94 12.33
C PRO A 364 5.26 30.28 10.89
N PRO A 365 4.30 30.42 9.95
CA PRO A 365 4.62 30.88 8.60
C PRO A 365 5.21 32.30 8.67
N THR A 366 6.31 32.54 7.96
CA THR A 366 6.99 33.85 7.96
C THR A 366 6.65 34.64 6.71
N TYR A 367 6.60 35.97 6.81
CA TYR A 367 6.31 36.85 5.67
C TYR A 367 7.56 37.63 5.27
N ILE A 368 7.98 37.47 4.01
CA ILE A 368 9.14 38.18 3.45
C ILE A 368 8.73 38.75 2.09
N GLY A 369 8.79 40.08 1.95
CA GLY A 369 8.42 40.76 0.70
C GLY A 369 6.97 40.50 0.27
N GLY A 370 6.04 40.39 1.23
CA GLY A 370 4.62 40.12 0.97
C GLY A 370 4.30 38.70 0.52
N ARG A 371 5.23 37.75 0.70
CA ARG A 371 5.01 36.32 0.44
C ARG A 371 5.13 35.52 1.73
N GLN A 372 4.24 34.55 1.92
CA GLN A 372 4.34 33.61 3.03
C GLN A 372 5.33 32.48 2.72
N PHE A 373 6.12 32.12 3.73
CA PHE A 373 7.04 30.99 3.72
C PHE A 373 6.72 30.04 4.86
N LEU A 374 6.48 28.77 4.51
CA LEU A 374 6.26 27.69 5.47
C LEU A 374 7.59 27.01 5.81
N ASN A 375 7.90 26.90 7.10
CA ASN A 375 9.08 26.18 7.56
C ASN A 375 8.87 24.66 7.42
N LEU A 376 9.60 24.03 6.50
CA LEU A 376 9.50 22.59 6.22
C LEU A 376 10.07 21.72 7.35
N LEU A 377 10.82 22.27 8.31
CA LEU A 377 11.21 21.56 9.53
C LEU A 377 10.00 21.17 10.39
N CYS A 378 8.88 21.89 10.23
CA CYS A 378 7.61 21.59 10.88
C CYS A 378 6.71 20.68 10.03
N VAL A 379 7.20 20.11 8.94
CA VAL A 379 6.42 19.26 8.03
C VAL A 379 7.19 17.99 7.76
N HIS A 380 6.62 16.84 8.17
CA HIS A 380 7.26 15.56 7.88
C HIS A 380 7.42 15.35 6.36
N PRO A 381 8.57 14.85 5.85
CA PRO A 381 8.82 14.74 4.42
C PRO A 381 7.80 13.95 3.63
N SER A 382 7.19 12.92 4.25
CA SER A 382 6.10 12.17 3.62
C SER A 382 4.92 13.05 3.18
N ALA A 383 4.64 14.17 3.87
CA ALA A 383 3.51 15.03 3.54
C ALA A 383 3.79 15.88 2.31
N TYR A 384 4.90 16.62 2.30
CA TYR A 384 5.21 17.45 1.14
C TYR A 384 5.63 16.59 -0.06
N ARG A 385 6.34 15.47 0.11
CA ARG A 385 6.62 14.57 -1.04
C ARG A 385 5.36 14.00 -1.66
N LEU A 386 4.34 13.68 -0.86
CA LEU A 386 3.04 13.31 -1.40
C LEU A 386 2.43 14.45 -2.21
N VAL A 387 2.59 15.72 -1.79
CA VAL A 387 2.15 16.88 -2.57
C VAL A 387 2.86 16.94 -3.92
N GLY A 388 4.17 16.68 -3.97
CA GLY A 388 4.91 16.52 -5.22
C GLY A 388 4.30 15.43 -6.10
N GLY A 389 4.12 14.23 -5.55
CA GLY A 389 3.49 13.12 -6.28
C GLY A 389 2.05 13.38 -6.72
N LEU A 390 1.25 14.13 -5.94
CA LEU A 390 -0.10 14.55 -6.33
C LEU A 390 -0.05 15.46 -7.56
N VAL A 391 0.89 16.40 -7.59
CA VAL A 391 1.09 17.31 -8.73
C VAL A 391 1.55 16.50 -9.94
N ASP A 392 2.57 15.65 -9.79
CA ASP A 392 3.11 14.83 -10.88
C ASP A 392 2.04 13.93 -11.50
N GLU A 393 1.27 13.23 -10.66
CA GLU A 393 0.18 12.37 -11.12
C GLU A 393 -1.02 13.15 -11.67
N ALA A 394 -1.25 14.41 -11.27
CA ALA A 394 -2.28 15.26 -11.88
C ALA A 394 -1.84 15.80 -13.25
N LEU A 395 -0.56 16.17 -13.38
CA LEU A 395 0.03 16.59 -14.64
C LEU A 395 -0.03 15.47 -15.68
N ASP A 396 0.15 14.20 -15.29
CA ASP A 396 0.05 13.03 -16.19
C ASP A 396 1.05 13.12 -17.35
N GLY A 397 2.29 13.48 -17.03
CA GLY A 397 3.35 13.70 -18.02
C GLY A 397 3.26 15.03 -18.80
N ARG A 398 2.20 15.83 -18.61
CA ARG A 398 2.10 17.17 -19.20
C ARG A 398 3.04 18.16 -18.51
N SER A 399 3.49 19.18 -19.25
CA SER A 399 4.17 20.31 -18.60
C SER A 399 3.20 21.09 -17.72
N LEU A 400 3.70 21.79 -16.70
CA LEU A 400 2.89 22.66 -15.86
C LEU A 400 2.16 23.74 -16.68
N PHE A 401 2.80 24.22 -17.76
CA PHE A 401 2.21 25.18 -18.68
C PHE A 401 1.00 24.57 -19.42
N ASP A 402 1.16 23.38 -19.98
CA ASP A 402 0.10 22.69 -20.72
C ASP A 402 -1.05 22.32 -19.79
N PHE A 403 -0.75 21.84 -18.58
CA PHE A 403 -1.75 21.56 -17.57
C PHE A 403 -2.55 22.81 -17.23
N HIS A 404 -1.89 23.94 -16.95
CA HIS A 404 -2.60 25.18 -16.65
C HIS A 404 -3.48 25.66 -17.82
N ALA A 405 -3.04 25.45 -19.06
CA ALA A 405 -3.81 25.84 -20.25
C ALA A 405 -5.01 24.93 -20.53
N GLN A 406 -4.93 23.64 -20.17
CA GLN A 406 -5.91 22.61 -20.55
C GLN A 406 -6.81 22.15 -19.40
N ALA A 407 -6.34 22.24 -18.15
CA ALA A 407 -7.08 21.79 -16.99
C ALA A 407 -8.31 22.66 -16.76
N THR A 408 -9.42 22.01 -16.40
CA THR A 408 -10.61 22.75 -16.00
C THR A 408 -10.35 23.50 -14.69
N HIS A 409 -11.05 24.62 -14.44
CA HIS A 409 -10.93 25.35 -13.17
C HIS A 409 -11.22 24.45 -11.96
N GLN A 410 -12.15 23.50 -12.13
CA GLN A 410 -12.55 22.54 -11.12
C GLN A 410 -11.45 21.52 -10.81
N GLU A 411 -10.74 21.03 -11.82
CA GLU A 411 -9.60 20.12 -11.68
C GLU A 411 -8.43 20.81 -10.98
N PHE A 412 -8.07 22.02 -11.41
CA PHE A 412 -7.02 22.82 -10.76
C PHE A 412 -7.36 23.09 -9.29
N ASP A 413 -8.59 23.51 -9.02
CA ASP A 413 -9.09 23.74 -7.66
C ASP A 413 -9.00 22.49 -6.79
N LEU A 414 -9.44 21.34 -7.33
CA LEU A 414 -9.41 20.07 -6.61
C LEU A 414 -7.98 19.68 -6.22
N LEU A 415 -7.04 19.81 -7.14
CA LEU A 415 -5.61 19.57 -6.88
C LEU A 415 -5.11 20.52 -5.79
N MET A 416 -5.32 21.84 -5.94
CA MET A 416 -4.85 22.82 -4.96
C MET A 416 -5.44 22.60 -3.56
N ARG A 417 -6.74 22.25 -3.46
CA ARG A 417 -7.35 21.89 -2.18
C ARG A 417 -6.74 20.61 -1.60
N ALA A 418 -6.44 19.61 -2.41
CA ALA A 418 -5.80 18.39 -1.94
C ALA A 418 -4.38 18.67 -1.40
N CYS A 419 -3.56 19.39 -2.17
CA CYS A 419 -2.22 19.82 -1.75
C CYS A 419 -2.28 20.64 -0.45
N GLY A 420 -3.17 21.62 -0.38
CA GLY A 420 -3.39 22.43 0.81
C GLY A 420 -3.76 21.62 2.04
N GLN A 421 -4.68 20.66 1.91
CA GLN A 421 -5.09 19.81 3.03
C GLN A 421 -3.99 18.88 3.53
N VAL A 422 -3.18 18.32 2.61
CA VAL A 422 -2.02 17.49 2.96
C VAL A 422 -0.98 18.34 3.70
N LEU A 423 -0.61 19.51 3.15
CA LEU A 423 0.35 20.43 3.77
C LEU A 423 -0.13 20.95 5.12
N ALA A 424 -1.36 21.45 5.21
CA ALA A 424 -1.91 22.03 6.44
C ALA A 424 -1.91 21.00 7.57
N ARG A 425 -2.29 19.76 7.27
CA ARG A 425 -2.27 18.70 8.27
C ARG A 425 -0.85 18.27 8.65
N GLY A 426 0.03 18.10 7.66
CA GLY A 426 1.44 17.78 7.91
C GLY A 426 2.11 18.85 8.76
N TYR A 427 1.82 20.11 8.47
CA TYR A 427 2.27 21.27 9.24
C TYR A 427 1.67 21.29 10.65
N ALA A 428 0.36 21.10 10.81
CA ALA A 428 -0.26 21.05 12.13
C ALA A 428 0.29 19.92 13.01
N GLU A 429 0.60 18.77 12.42
CA GLU A 429 1.20 17.62 13.11
C GLU A 429 2.66 17.90 13.47
N GLY A 430 3.48 18.36 12.53
CA GLY A 430 4.89 18.61 12.80
C GLY A 430 5.15 19.83 13.67
N LEU A 431 4.34 20.90 13.54
CA LEU A 431 4.37 22.06 14.43
C LEU A 431 4.13 21.66 15.89
N ARG A 432 3.15 20.79 16.15
CA ARG A 432 2.90 20.25 17.50
C ARG A 432 4.07 19.41 17.99
N SER A 433 4.64 18.56 17.12
CA SER A 433 5.81 17.75 17.47
C SER A 433 7.03 18.59 17.83
N THR A 434 7.38 19.57 17.01
CA THR A 434 8.53 20.46 17.26
C THR A 434 8.30 21.33 18.49
N LEU A 435 7.11 21.91 18.63
CA LEU A 435 6.79 22.75 19.79
C LEU A 435 6.79 21.97 21.11
N ALA A 436 6.41 20.69 21.09
CA ALA A 436 6.40 19.85 22.29
C ALA A 436 7.80 19.60 22.89
N VAL A 437 8.89 19.93 22.18
CA VAL A 437 10.25 19.97 22.75
C VAL A 437 10.40 21.12 23.74
N HIS A 438 9.74 22.25 23.47
CA HIS A 438 9.76 23.43 24.33
C HIS A 438 8.57 23.48 25.31
N VAL A 439 7.53 22.70 25.05
CA VAL A 439 6.26 22.68 25.79
C VAL A 439 5.84 21.23 26.07
N PRO A 440 6.49 20.53 27.02
CA PRO A 440 6.23 19.11 27.26
C PRO A 440 4.79 18.80 27.66
N GLU A 441 4.05 19.76 28.20
CA GLU A 441 2.64 19.65 28.58
C GLU A 441 1.74 19.28 27.39
N LEU A 442 2.17 19.55 26.15
CA LEU A 442 1.44 19.13 24.96
C LEU A 442 1.27 17.62 24.87
N TYR A 443 2.21 16.83 25.41
CA TYR A 443 2.09 15.36 25.46
C TYR A 443 0.97 14.89 26.39
N ALA A 444 0.67 15.66 27.43
CA ALA A 444 -0.39 15.34 28.39
C ALA A 444 -1.78 15.69 27.85
N GLN A 445 -1.88 16.52 26.80
CA GLN A 445 -3.17 16.94 26.23
C GLN A 445 -3.62 16.01 25.10
N PRO A 446 -4.69 15.20 25.26
CA PRO A 446 -5.04 14.16 24.29
C PRO A 446 -5.30 14.66 22.86
N ARG A 447 -5.80 15.90 22.72
CA ARG A 447 -6.11 16.54 21.43
C ARG A 447 -4.90 17.19 20.77
N LEU A 448 -3.94 17.69 21.55
CA LEU A 448 -2.75 18.36 21.05
C LEU A 448 -1.50 17.48 21.03
N ALA A 449 -1.57 16.30 21.66
CA ALA A 449 -0.50 15.32 21.70
C ALA A 449 0.12 15.15 20.30
N PRO A 450 1.45 15.32 20.18
CA PRO A 450 2.19 15.07 18.95
C PRO A 450 1.84 13.71 18.36
N ARG A 451 1.43 13.70 17.09
CA ARG A 451 1.13 12.47 16.35
C ARG A 451 1.40 12.74 14.88
N LEU A 452 2.47 12.15 14.37
CA LEU A 452 2.79 12.23 12.96
C LEU A 452 2.05 11.13 12.19
N ARG A 453 1.46 11.52 11.06
CA ARG A 453 0.81 10.61 10.13
C ARG A 453 1.42 10.73 8.75
N GLN A 454 1.39 9.61 8.06
CA GLN A 454 1.79 9.49 6.68
C GLN A 454 0.56 9.58 5.78
N PRO A 455 0.49 10.55 4.87
CA PRO A 455 -0.62 10.65 3.94
C PRO A 455 -0.41 9.70 2.74
N TRP A 456 -1.50 9.11 2.29
CA TRP A 456 -1.63 8.30 1.09
C TRP A 456 -2.77 8.88 0.26
N ALA A 457 -2.66 8.90 -1.06
CA ALA A 457 -3.72 9.44 -1.90
C ALA A 457 -4.15 8.50 -3.02
N LEU A 458 -5.44 8.47 -3.31
CA LEU A 458 -6.02 7.82 -4.47
C LEU A 458 -6.71 8.88 -5.33
N LEU A 459 -6.22 9.06 -6.55
CA LEU A 459 -6.78 9.96 -7.55
C LEU A 459 -7.73 9.14 -8.43
N ASP A 460 -8.87 9.72 -8.80
CA ASP A 460 -9.83 9.16 -9.75
C ASP A 460 -10.00 10.15 -10.91
N ARG A 461 -9.95 9.63 -12.13
CA ARG A 461 -10.11 10.40 -13.37
C ARG A 461 -11.37 9.96 -14.10
N THR A 462 -12.23 10.91 -14.42
CA THR A 462 -13.41 10.63 -15.25
C THR A 462 -13.27 11.42 -16.55
N ASN A 463 -13.33 10.71 -17.68
CA ASN A 463 -13.12 11.29 -19.01
C ASN A 463 -11.77 12.05 -19.11
N GLY A 464 -10.71 11.46 -18.55
CA GLY A 464 -9.35 12.03 -18.55
C GLY A 464 -9.10 13.16 -17.54
N SER A 465 -10.14 13.73 -16.94
CA SER A 465 -10.02 14.83 -15.96
C SER A 465 -10.10 14.33 -14.53
N LEU A 466 -9.34 14.94 -13.62
CA LEU A 466 -9.39 14.63 -12.19
C LEU A 466 -10.78 14.92 -11.59
N SER A 467 -11.49 13.87 -11.15
CA SER A 467 -12.87 13.97 -10.66
C SER A 467 -13.00 13.74 -9.16
N LYS A 468 -12.00 13.15 -8.51
CA LYS A 468 -11.99 12.91 -7.05
C LYS A 468 -10.56 12.65 -6.57
N ILE A 469 -10.24 13.17 -5.38
CA ILE A 469 -9.04 12.79 -4.63
C ILE A 469 -9.48 12.29 -3.26
N ARG A 470 -9.02 11.11 -2.87
CA ARG A 470 -9.14 10.61 -1.49
C ARG A 470 -7.78 10.59 -0.85
N VAL A 471 -7.67 11.12 0.35
CA VAL A 471 -6.44 11.10 1.14
C VAL A 471 -6.69 10.37 2.45
N ALA A 472 -5.83 9.42 2.78
CA ALA A 472 -5.81 8.72 4.05
C ALA A 472 -4.52 9.04 4.81
N TRP A 473 -4.64 9.51 6.05
CA TRP A 473 -3.51 9.78 6.94
C TRP A 473 -3.38 8.63 7.93
N VAL A 474 -2.36 7.80 7.76
CA VAL A 474 -2.07 6.64 8.61
C VAL A 474 -1.05 7.01 9.68
N PRO A 475 -1.24 6.67 10.95
CA PRO A 475 -0.23 6.89 11.98
C PRO A 475 1.12 6.29 11.59
N LEU A 476 2.20 7.06 11.73
CA LEU A 476 3.54 6.48 11.63
C LEU A 476 3.74 5.50 12.81
N PRO A 477 4.45 4.38 12.59
CA PRO A 477 4.83 3.49 13.67
C PRO A 477 5.56 4.31 14.75
N ARG A 478 5.17 4.15 16.02
CA ARG A 478 5.91 4.76 17.12
C ARG A 478 7.30 4.14 17.14
N ALA A 479 8.30 4.91 16.71
CA ALA A 479 9.68 4.56 16.93
C ALA A 479 9.99 4.62 18.43
N THR A 480 11.14 4.10 18.84
CA THR A 480 11.74 4.35 20.16
C THR A 480 12.03 5.83 20.42
N HIS A 481 11.95 6.67 19.38
CA HIS A 481 12.21 8.10 19.41
C HIS A 481 10.91 8.92 19.51
N SER A 482 11.00 10.12 20.09
CA SER A 482 9.90 11.10 20.06
C SER A 482 9.60 11.55 18.64
N GLU A 483 8.38 12.04 18.39
CA GLU A 483 7.97 12.54 17.07
C GLU A 483 8.87 13.68 16.57
N ALA A 484 9.34 14.55 17.48
CA ALA A 484 10.29 15.62 17.16
C ALA A 484 11.64 15.09 16.69
N ALA A 485 12.15 14.04 17.35
CA ALA A 485 13.41 13.40 16.97
C ALA A 485 13.29 12.73 15.59
N LEU A 486 12.12 12.16 15.26
CA LEU A 486 11.86 11.62 13.92
C LEU A 486 11.89 12.71 12.85
N LEU A 487 11.24 13.86 13.07
CA LEU A 487 11.29 14.99 12.13
C LEU A 487 12.73 15.47 11.90
N LYS A 488 13.51 15.62 12.98
CA LYS A 488 14.90 16.03 12.91
C LYS A 488 15.76 15.03 12.13
N ALA A 489 15.62 13.74 12.41
CA ALA A 489 16.37 12.69 11.73
C ALA A 489 16.07 12.66 10.21
N GLU A 490 14.81 12.86 9.83
CA GLU A 490 14.38 12.93 8.44
C GLU A 490 14.88 14.20 7.74
N ASP A 491 14.88 15.35 8.42
CA ASP A 491 15.47 16.57 7.88
C ASP A 491 16.97 16.42 7.64
N GLU A 492 17.71 15.87 8.61
CA GLU A 492 19.13 15.56 8.45
C GLU A 492 19.38 14.59 7.28
N ALA A 493 18.51 13.58 7.11
CA ALA A 493 18.58 12.67 5.96
C ALA A 493 18.37 13.40 4.63
N ASN A 494 17.48 14.39 4.59
CA ASN A 494 17.26 15.22 3.40
C ASN A 494 18.45 16.10 3.09
N GLN A 495 19.02 16.77 4.09
CA GLN A 495 20.24 17.55 3.93
C GLN A 495 21.39 16.70 3.38
N ARG A 496 21.54 15.45 3.87
CA ARG A 496 22.51 14.49 3.30
C ARG A 496 22.21 14.17 1.83
N ARG A 497 20.97 13.83 1.48
CA ARG A 497 20.56 13.57 0.08
C ARG A 497 20.93 14.73 -0.85
N GLN A 498 20.72 15.97 -0.42
CA GLN A 498 21.09 17.15 -1.20
C GLN A 498 22.59 17.30 -1.44
N GLN A 499 23.39 17.09 -0.40
CA GLN A 499 24.84 17.20 -0.50
C GLN A 499 25.40 16.18 -1.50
N TYR A 500 24.86 14.95 -1.49
CA TYR A 500 25.23 13.92 -2.46
C TYR A 500 24.78 14.27 -3.89
N GLY A 501 23.55 14.76 -4.08
CA GLY A 501 23.05 15.18 -5.39
C GLY A 501 23.93 16.25 -6.05
N ARG A 502 24.31 17.29 -5.29
CA ARG A 502 25.19 18.37 -5.78
C ARG A 502 26.58 17.88 -6.21
N ARG A 503 27.14 16.89 -5.51
CA ARG A 503 28.44 16.30 -5.88
C ARG A 503 28.36 15.54 -7.20
N ARG A 504 27.26 14.84 -7.47
CA ARG A 504 27.05 14.07 -8.71
C ARG A 504 26.90 14.99 -9.93
N ASP A 505 26.16 16.10 -9.79
CA ASP A 505 25.97 17.07 -10.87
C ASP A 505 27.23 17.94 -11.11
N GLY A 506 27.96 18.28 -10.03
CA GLY A 506 29.24 18.97 -10.12
C GLY A 506 30.34 18.13 -10.78
N GLY A 507 30.32 16.81 -10.60
CA GLY A 507 31.24 15.87 -11.27
C GLY A 507 30.98 15.75 -12.77
N ARG A 508 29.70 15.71 -13.19
CA ARG A 508 29.32 15.67 -14.62
C ARG A 508 29.67 16.95 -15.38
N ARG A 509 29.64 18.12 -14.72
CA ARG A 509 30.06 19.38 -15.35
C ARG A 509 31.57 19.52 -15.53
N LYS A 510 32.40 18.86 -14.70
CA LYS A 510 33.86 18.90 -14.84
C LYS A 510 34.42 17.91 -15.87
N SER A 511 33.71 16.83 -16.19
CA SER A 511 34.13 15.89 -17.24
C SER A 511 33.73 16.29 -18.67
N GLY A 512 32.88 17.29 -18.85
CA GLY A 512 32.45 17.80 -20.17
C GLY A 512 33.37 18.84 -20.83
N HIS A 513 34.39 19.35 -20.12
CA HIS A 513 35.30 20.38 -20.66
C HIS A 513 36.69 19.88 -21.08
N ALA A 514 36.94 18.57 -21.03
CA ALA A 514 38.21 17.98 -21.43
C ALA A 514 38.07 17.13 -22.71
N ARG A 515 37.66 17.73 -23.83
CA ARG A 515 37.75 17.09 -25.17
C ARG A 515 37.55 18.05 -26.35
N LEU A 516 38.30 19.15 -26.39
CA LEU A 516 38.53 19.91 -27.63
C LEU A 516 39.95 20.53 -27.60
N ARG A 517 40.96 19.70 -27.83
CA ARG A 517 42.23 20.13 -28.43
C ARG A 517 42.62 19.06 -29.44
N GLY A 518 42.43 19.38 -30.73
CA GLY A 518 42.98 18.59 -31.82
C GLY A 518 44.50 18.76 -31.89
N PRO A 519 45.22 17.78 -32.45
CA PRO A 519 46.64 17.93 -32.69
C PRO A 519 46.88 18.74 -33.97
N ASP A 520 47.62 19.83 -33.83
CA ASP A 520 48.44 20.36 -34.92
C ASP A 520 49.76 19.59 -34.95
N LYS A 521 50.13 19.16 -36.16
CA LYS A 521 51.35 18.47 -36.63
C LYS A 521 51.34 16.94 -36.60
#